data_AF-A0A1Y5LSJ7-F1
#
_entry.id   AF-A0A1Y5LSJ7-F1
#
_cell.length_a   1.000
_cell.length_b   1.000
_cell.length_c   1.000
_cell.angle_alpha   90.00
_cell.angle_beta   90.00
_cell.angle_gamma   90.00
#
_symmetry.space_group_name_H-M   'P 1'
#
loop_
_entity.id
_entity.type
_entity.pdbx_description
1 polymer ?
#
loop_
_entity_poly.entity_id
_entity_poly.type
_entity_poly.pdbx_seq_one_letter_code
_entity_poly.pdbx_strand_id
1 'polypeptide(L)'
;MAQLSRRWEERQLCRLCTVRAEDDSHLLVHGLGLRCADPSTSARLRAGEVVDPAEYYFRLGFRFEADSDSLRGIEHRLGIGSAVRHPHGVACDVYLVG
;
A
#
# COMPACT_ATOMS: atom_id res chain seq x y z
N MET A 1 16.82 -20.35 -2.06
CA MET A 1 17.37 -19.10 -1.50
C MET A 1 17.14 -17.98 -2.49
N ALA A 2 16.14 -17.12 -2.27
CA ALA A 2 15.93 -15.95 -3.12
C ALA A 2 16.95 -14.87 -2.71
N GLN A 3 18.02 -14.75 -3.49
CA GLN A 3 19.00 -13.70 -3.31
C GLN A 3 18.52 -12.48 -4.09
N LEU A 4 17.90 -11.51 -3.38
CA LEU A 4 17.56 -10.20 -3.93
C LEU A 4 18.86 -9.48 -4.31
N SER A 5 19.14 -9.38 -5.60
CA SER A 5 20.30 -8.70 -6.15
C SER A 5 20.22 -7.20 -5.86
N ARG A 6 21.25 -6.68 -5.19
CA ARG A 6 21.40 -5.33 -4.66
C ARG A 6 21.57 -4.25 -5.75
N ARG A 7 20.52 -3.96 -6.52
CA ARG A 7 20.48 -2.79 -7.43
C ARG A 7 19.06 -2.20 -7.49
N TRP A 8 18.49 -1.94 -6.31
CA TRP A 8 17.14 -1.45 -6.08
C TRP A 8 17.22 -0.14 -5.27
N GLU A 9 17.15 1.02 -5.92
CA GLU A 9 16.84 2.30 -5.22
C GLU A 9 15.36 2.28 -4.78
N GLU A 10 15.00 1.30 -3.96
CA GLU A 10 13.62 1.03 -3.54
C GLU A 10 13.26 1.82 -2.30
N ARG A 11 12.26 2.70 -2.45
CA ARG A 11 11.60 3.33 -1.31
C ARG A 11 10.48 2.42 -0.85
N GLN A 12 10.82 1.51 0.06
CA GLN A 12 9.89 0.66 0.76
C GLN A 12 9.01 1.50 1.70
N LEU A 13 7.69 1.44 1.54
CA LEU A 13 6.74 2.04 2.47
C LEU A 13 6.17 0.95 3.38
N CYS A 14 6.67 0.85 4.61
CA CYS A 14 6.03 0.04 5.65
C CYS A 14 5.00 0.91 6.37
N ARG A 15 3.71 0.57 6.25
CA ARG A 15 2.62 1.28 6.93
C ARG A 15 1.93 0.30 7.86
N LEU A 16 1.84 0.66 9.13
CA LEU A 16 0.93 0.04 10.08
C LEU A 16 -0.18 1.06 10.36
N CYS A 17 -1.44 0.66 10.19
CA CYS A 17 -2.56 1.48 10.61
C CYS A 17 -3.74 0.62 11.04
N THR A 18 -4.57 1.19 11.91
CA THR A 18 -5.86 0.59 12.27
C THR A 18 -6.94 1.23 11.42
N VAL A 19 -7.82 0.40 10.87
CA VAL A 19 -9.06 0.84 10.19
C VAL A 19 -10.23 0.44 11.07
N ARG A 20 -11.15 1.37 11.30
CA ARG A 20 -12.41 1.11 12.01
C ARG A 20 -13.52 0.92 10.98
N ALA A 21 -14.23 -0.20 11.07
CA ALA A 21 -15.39 -0.49 10.25
C ALA A 21 -16.64 0.26 10.77
N GLU A 22 -17.74 0.17 10.02
CA GLU A 22 -18.99 0.83 10.38
C GLU A 22 -19.65 0.22 11.63
N ASP A 23 -19.39 -1.06 11.91
CA ASP A 23 -19.87 -1.79 13.10
C ASP A 23 -18.95 -1.61 14.33
N ASP A 24 -18.05 -0.61 14.30
CA ASP A 24 -17.02 -0.32 15.31
C ASP A 24 -15.98 -1.43 15.55
N SER A 25 -15.96 -2.48 14.70
CA SER A 25 -14.85 -3.43 14.67
C SER A 25 -13.58 -2.82 14.07
N HIS A 26 -12.43 -3.40 14.41
CA HIS A 26 -11.12 -2.91 13.99
C HIS A 26 -10.35 -3.96 13.18
N LEU A 27 -9.66 -3.46 12.16
CA LEU A 27 -8.69 -4.20 11.37
C LEU A 27 -7.32 -3.54 11.51
N LEU A 28 -6.35 -4.27 12.04
CA LEU A 28 -4.96 -3.88 11.97
C LEU A 28 -4.43 -4.23 10.58
N VAL A 29 -3.97 -3.22 9.84
CA VAL A 29 -3.48 -3.36 8.47
C VAL A 29 -1.96 -3.23 8.45
N HIS A 30 -1.30 -4.30 8.04
CA HIS A 30 0.14 -4.36 7.79
C HIS A 30 0.39 -4.20 6.30
N GLY A 31 0.78 -2.99 5.89
CA GLY A 31 1.08 -2.65 4.51
C GLY A 31 2.57 -2.63 4.22
N LEU A 32 2.97 -3.26 3.12
CA LEU A 32 4.28 -3.14 2.51
C LEU A 32 4.11 -2.61 1.08
N GLY A 33 4.61 -1.41 0.81
CA GLY A 33 4.51 -0.75 -0.49
C GLY A 33 5.84 -0.66 -1.22
N LEU A 34 5.76 -0.78 -2.55
CA LEU A 34 6.84 -0.47 -3.49
C LEU A 34 6.41 0.68 -4.38
N ARG A 35 7.17 1.77 -4.38
CA ARG A 35 6.99 2.90 -5.29
C ARG A 35 8.26 3.17 -6.10
N CYS A 36 8.15 3.09 -7.42
CA CYS A 36 9.25 3.33 -8.37
C CYS A 36 8.82 4.35 -9.43
N ALA A 37 9.68 5.33 -9.68
CA ALA A 37 9.47 6.35 -10.70
C ALA A 37 10.84 6.84 -11.17
N ASP A 38 10.95 7.38 -12.38
CA ASP A 38 12.18 8.05 -12.83
C ASP A 38 12.49 9.28 -11.94
N PRO A 39 13.72 9.82 -11.99
CA PRO A 39 14.12 10.91 -11.12
C PRO A 39 13.24 12.18 -11.25
N SER A 40 12.75 12.49 -12.45
CA SER A 40 11.94 13.69 -12.71
C SER A 40 10.54 13.54 -12.12
N THR A 41 9.88 12.40 -12.36
CA THR A 41 8.60 12.04 -11.76
C THR A 41 8.72 11.95 -10.24
N SER A 42 9.80 11.35 -9.73
CA SER A 42 10.11 11.30 -8.29
C SER A 42 10.32 12.67 -7.65
N ALA A 43 10.80 13.67 -8.39
CA ALA A 43 10.96 15.04 -7.89
C ALA A 43 9.60 15.73 -7.76
N ARG A 44 8.77 15.65 -8.81
CA ARG A 44 7.39 16.19 -8.83
C ARG A 44 6.53 15.58 -7.72
N LEU A 45 6.58 14.25 -7.55
CA LEU A 45 5.91 13.54 -6.46
C LEU A 45 6.35 13.99 -5.06
N ARG A 46 7.62 14.39 -4.89
CA ARG A 46 8.14 14.92 -3.62
C ARG A 46 7.75 16.37 -3.39
N ALA A 47 7.66 17.16 -4.45
CA ALA A 47 7.15 18.52 -4.40
C ALA A 47 5.65 18.59 -4.10
N GLY A 48 4.95 17.44 -4.12
CA GLY A 48 3.51 17.38 -3.90
C GLY A 48 2.71 17.80 -5.13
N GLU A 49 3.31 17.74 -6.32
CA GLU A 49 2.58 17.96 -7.56
C GLU A 49 1.62 16.79 -7.84
N VAL A 50 0.58 17.08 -8.62
CA VAL A 50 -0.26 16.05 -9.22
C VAL A 50 0.51 15.43 -10.39
N VAL A 51 0.73 14.12 -10.30
CA VAL A 51 1.47 13.32 -11.28
C VAL A 51 0.54 12.21 -11.76
N ASP A 52 0.51 11.95 -13.08
CA ASP A 52 -0.31 10.89 -13.64
C ASP A 52 0.17 9.54 -13.04
N PRO A 53 -0.73 8.73 -12.44
CA PRO A 53 -0.38 7.41 -11.94
C PRO A 53 0.27 6.47 -12.96
N ALA A 54 0.10 6.71 -14.27
CA ALA A 54 0.80 5.96 -15.32
C ALA A 54 2.31 6.27 -15.40
N GLU A 55 2.76 7.40 -14.86
CA GLU A 55 4.17 7.82 -14.86
C GLU A 55 5.01 7.08 -13.79
N TYR A 56 4.37 6.36 -12.86
CA TYR A 56 5.08 5.65 -11.80
C TYR A 56 4.42 4.32 -11.41
N TYR A 57 5.22 3.40 -10.91
CA TYR A 57 4.74 2.17 -10.31
C TYR A 57 4.47 2.42 -8.82
N PHE A 58 3.27 2.08 -8.33
CA PHE A 58 2.98 2.08 -6.90
C PHE A 58 2.00 0.96 -6.53
N ARG A 59 2.52 -0.08 -5.87
CA ARG A 59 1.74 -1.24 -5.43
C ARG A 59 2.04 -1.58 -3.98
N LEU A 60 1.05 -2.16 -3.31
CA LEU A 60 1.16 -2.58 -1.91
C LEU A 60 0.74 -4.05 -1.74
N GLY A 61 1.35 -4.73 -0.79
CA GLY A 61 0.86 -5.97 -0.21
C GLY A 61 0.36 -5.73 1.21
N PHE A 62 -0.75 -6.35 1.57
CA PHE A 62 -1.39 -6.20 2.87
C PHE A 62 -1.61 -7.54 3.57
N ARG A 63 -1.32 -7.56 4.87
CA ARG A 63 -1.87 -8.54 5.81
C ARG A 63 -2.76 -7.83 6.81
N PHE A 64 -3.68 -8.59 7.39
CA PHE A 64 -4.71 -8.06 8.25
C PHE A 64 -4.79 -8.87 9.55
N GLU A 65 -5.06 -8.21 10.67
CA GLU A 65 -5.43 -8.85 11.94
C GLU A 65 -6.77 -8.24 12.38
N ALA A 66 -7.75 -9.09 12.66
CA ALA A 66 -9.12 -8.69 12.98
C ALA A 66 -9.39 -8.82 14.49
N ASP A 67 -10.15 -7.88 15.06
CA ASP A 67 -10.61 -7.95 16.46
C ASP A 67 -11.97 -8.64 16.64
N SER A 68 -12.61 -9.06 15.55
CA SER A 68 -13.98 -9.56 15.53
C SER A 68 -14.20 -10.64 14.47
N ASP A 69 -15.21 -11.50 14.70
CA ASP A 69 -15.53 -12.58 13.79
C ASP A 69 -16.16 -12.11 12.46
N SER A 70 -16.76 -10.92 12.44
CA SER A 70 -17.31 -10.32 11.20
C SER A 70 -16.21 -10.01 10.17
N LEU A 71 -14.98 -9.76 10.63
CA LEU A 71 -13.82 -9.43 9.78
C LEU A 71 -12.90 -10.61 9.47
N ARG A 72 -13.15 -11.82 10.02
CA ARG A 72 -12.35 -13.04 9.81
C ARG A 72 -12.13 -13.39 8.33
N GLY A 73 -13.12 -13.11 7.48
CA GLY A 73 -13.02 -13.37 6.05
C GLY A 73 -11.91 -12.56 5.35
N ILE A 74 -11.51 -11.44 5.93
CA ILE A 74 -10.43 -10.57 5.43
C ILE A 74 -9.08 -11.01 6.00
N GLU A 75 -9.02 -11.34 7.30
CA GLU A 75 -7.82 -11.79 8.02
C GLU A 75 -7.08 -12.94 7.28
N HIS A 76 -7.84 -13.90 6.74
CA HIS A 76 -7.28 -15.07 6.07
C HIS A 76 -6.94 -14.88 4.59
N ARG A 77 -6.95 -13.65 4.07
CA ARG A 77 -6.70 -13.35 2.65
C ARG A 77 -5.54 -12.37 2.49
N LEU A 78 -4.79 -12.53 1.39
CA LEU A 78 -3.78 -11.56 1.00
C LEU A 78 -4.45 -10.38 0.31
N GLY A 79 -4.15 -9.15 0.76
CA GLY A 79 -4.56 -7.94 0.07
C GLY A 79 -3.47 -7.45 -0.88
N ILE A 80 -3.83 -7.07 -2.11
CA ILE A 80 -2.95 -6.37 -3.05
C ILE A 80 -3.53 -4.98 -3.33
N GLY A 81 -2.68 -3.96 -3.23
CA GLY A 81 -3.05 -2.56 -3.40
C GLY A 81 -2.55 -1.96 -4.71
N SER A 82 -3.41 -1.19 -5.38
CA SER A 82 -3.00 -0.20 -6.40
C SER A 82 -3.17 1.19 -5.82
N ALA A 83 -2.10 1.98 -5.79
CA ALA A 83 -2.10 3.26 -5.08
C ALA A 83 -1.76 4.46 -5.95
N VAL A 84 -2.38 5.58 -5.64
CA VAL A 84 -2.15 6.89 -6.24
C VAL A 84 -1.68 7.84 -5.14
N ARG A 85 -0.58 8.56 -5.41
CA ARG A 85 -0.09 9.60 -4.51
C ARG A 85 -0.80 10.92 -4.79
N HIS A 86 -1.41 11.47 -3.75
CA HIS A 86 -1.90 12.84 -3.72
C HIS A 86 -1.01 13.71 -2.82
N PRO A 87 -1.12 15.05 -2.91
CA PRO A 87 -0.33 15.95 -2.07
C PRO A 87 -0.52 15.68 -0.58
N HIS A 88 -1.75 15.38 -0.15
CA HIS A 88 -2.12 15.19 1.26
C HIS A 88 -2.34 13.73 1.68
N GLY A 89 -2.05 12.76 0.81
CA GLY A 89 -2.33 11.37 1.15
C GLY A 89 -2.05 10.37 0.04
N VAL A 90 -2.48 9.14 0.28
CA VAL A 90 -2.42 8.05 -0.68
C VAL A 90 -3.82 7.48 -0.80
N ALA A 91 -4.37 7.46 -2.02
CA ALA A 91 -5.56 6.68 -2.33
C ALA A 91 -5.09 5.26 -2.70
N CYS A 92 -5.75 4.23 -2.20
CA CYS A 92 -5.39 2.86 -2.47
C CYS A 92 -6.64 2.01 -2.67
N ASP A 93 -6.74 1.40 -3.85
CA ASP A 93 -7.70 0.33 -4.10
C ASP A 93 -7.10 -0.98 -3.60
N VAL A 94 -7.82 -1.71 -2.75
CA VAL A 94 -7.36 -2.97 -2.16
C VAL A 94 -8.19 -4.13 -2.70
N TYR A 95 -7.50 -5.13 -3.25
CA TYR A 95 -8.09 -6.32 -3.83
C TYR A 95 -7.69 -7.53 -2.98
N LEU A 96 -8.66 -8.32 -2.54
CA LEU A 96 -8.41 -9.56 -1.81
C LEU A 96 -8.18 -10.71 -2.79
N VAL A 97 -7.07 -11.43 -2.64
CA VAL A 97 -6.76 -12.63 -3.42
C VAL A 97 -7.52 -13.82 -2.84
N GLY A 98 -8.17 -14.60 -3.70
CA GLY A 98 -8.94 -15.80 -3.34
C GLY A 98 -9.60 -16.41 -4.57
#